data_AF-A0A6G3XRC2-F1
#
_entry.id   AF-A0A6G3XRC2-F1
#
_cell.length_a   1.000
_cell.length_b   1.000
_cell.length_c   1.000
_cell.angle_alpha   90.00
_cell.angle_beta   90.00
_cell.angle_gamma   90.00
#
_symmetry.space_group_name_H-M   'P 1'
#
loop_
_entity.id
_entity.type
_entity.pdbx_description
1 polymer ?
#
loop_
_entity_poly.entity_id
_entity_poly.type
_entity_poly.pdbx_seq_one_letter_code
_entity_poly.pdbx_strand_id
1 'polypeptide(L)' 'SLDETDHLFGLIQFKVGTGGEAVEYVGEWDFPLNKLLHKALDIYMSRR' A
#
# COMPACT_ATOMS: atom_id res chain seq x y z
N SER A 1 7.82 -9.39 -6.30
CA SER A 1 8.93 -8.91 -7.15
C SER A 1 8.63 -7.47 -7.50
N LEU A 2 9.59 -6.55 -7.39
CA LEU A 2 9.42 -5.15 -7.83
C LEU A 2 9.34 -5.11 -9.36
N ASP A 3 8.32 -4.45 -9.90
CA ASP A 3 8.11 -4.27 -11.34
C ASP A 3 8.77 -2.95 -11.79
N GLU A 4 9.68 -3.03 -12.77
CA GLU A 4 10.38 -1.86 -13.31
C GLU A 4 9.45 -0.93 -14.10
N THR A 5 8.29 -1.43 -14.55
CA THR A 5 7.29 -0.64 -15.27
C THR A 5 6.34 0.14 -14.35
N ASP A 6 6.41 -0.08 -13.02
CA ASP A 6 5.65 0.69 -12.04
C ASP A 6 6.18 2.12 -11.92
N HIS A 7 5.30 3.11 -11.98
CA HIS A 7 5.63 4.52 -11.80
C HIS A 7 6.35 4.84 -10.46
N LEU A 8 6.22 4.00 -9.43
CA LEU A 8 6.89 4.16 -8.12
C LEU A 8 8.26 3.50 -8.07
N PHE A 9 8.66 2.77 -9.10
CA PHE A 9 9.94 2.04 -9.13
C PHE A 9 11.14 2.95 -8.84
N GLY A 10 11.20 4.12 -9.52
CA GLY A 10 12.27 5.09 -9.31
C GLY A 10 12.34 5.65 -7.89
N LEU A 11 11.20 5.75 -7.19
CA LEU A 11 11.16 6.21 -5.80
C LEU A 11 11.77 5.17 -4.86
N ILE A 12 11.47 3.88 -5.09
CA ILE A 12 12.05 2.79 -4.31
C ILE A 12 13.56 2.71 -4.57
N GLN A 13 13.99 2.83 -5.84
CA GLN A 13 15.41 2.85 -6.21
C GLN A 13 16.18 4.01 -5.55
N PHE A 14 15.59 5.20 -5.50
CA PHE A 14 16.16 6.34 -4.78
C PHE A 14 16.35 6.05 -3.29
N LYS A 15 15.35 5.44 -2.64
CA LYS A 15 15.40 5.12 -1.20
C LYS A 15 16.44 4.03 -0.89
N VAL A 16 16.46 2.95 -1.66
CA VAL A 16 17.39 1.82 -1.48
C VAL A 16 18.83 2.19 -1.88
N GLY A 17 19.00 3.09 -2.85
CA GLY A 17 20.32 3.51 -3.36
C GLY A 17 21.24 4.21 -2.34
N THR A 18 20.73 4.60 -1.17
CA THR A 18 21.51 5.19 -0.07
C THR A 18 22.06 4.15 0.92
N GLY A 19 21.95 2.85 0.59
CA GLY A 19 22.37 1.73 1.45
C GLY A 19 21.27 1.25 2.40
N GLY A 20 20.02 1.66 2.17
CA GLY A 20 18.85 1.18 2.90
C GLY A 20 18.24 -0.06 2.26
N GLU A 21 17.51 -0.85 3.04
CA GLU A 21 16.81 -2.04 2.57
C GLU A 21 15.30 -1.80 2.50
N ALA A 22 14.66 -2.32 1.44
CA ALA A 22 13.21 -2.36 1.35
C ALA A 22 12.69 -3.63 2.04
N VAL A 23 11.89 -3.47 3.08
CA VAL A 23 11.29 -4.57 3.85
C VAL A 23 9.78 -4.48 3.77
N GLU A 24 9.14 -5.60 3.43
CA GLU A 24 7.68 -5.71 3.42
C GLU A 24 7.18 -5.94 4.85
N TYR A 25 6.27 -5.07 5.29
CA TYR A 25 5.61 -5.19 6.59
C TYR A 25 4.23 -5.82 6.43
N VAL A 26 3.58 -6.13 7.55
CA VAL A 26 2.27 -6.80 7.61
C VAL A 26 1.12 -5.97 7.03
N GLY A 27 1.40 -4.77 6.53
CA GLY A 27 0.43 -3.88 5.95
C GLY A 27 -0.43 -3.16 6.98
N GLU A 28 -1.56 -2.66 6.52
CA GLU A 28 -2.53 -1.91 7.32
C GLU A 28 -3.53 -2.88 7.98
N TRP A 29 -3.94 -2.55 9.21
CA TRP A 29 -4.86 -3.34 10.00
C TRP A 29 -6.02 -2.46 10.45
N ASP A 30 -7.24 -2.83 10.05
CA ASP A 30 -8.45 -2.06 10.35
C ASP A 30 -9.25 -2.69 11.49
N PHE A 31 -9.75 -1.84 12.40
CA PHE A 31 -10.73 -2.22 13.42
C PHE A 31 -12.04 -1.45 13.21
N PRO A 32 -13.09 -2.06 12.65
CA PRO A 32 -14.31 -1.36 12.31
C PRO A 32 -15.12 -0.99 13.56
N LEU A 33 -15.14 0.30 13.89
CA LEU A 33 -16.01 0.85 14.95
C LEU A 33 -17.49 0.78 14.56
N ASN A 34 -17.80 1.00 13.27
CA ASN A 34 -19.12 0.80 12.69
C ASN A 34 -19.03 -0.06 11.43
N LYS A 35 -19.54 -1.29 11.52
CA LYS A 35 -19.47 -2.30 10.45
C LYS A 35 -20.22 -1.89 9.18
N LEU A 36 -21.30 -1.12 9.31
CA LEU A 36 -22.08 -0.67 8.14
C LEU A 36 -21.31 0.39 7.36
N LEU A 37 -20.75 1.38 8.05
CA LEU A 37 -19.96 2.44 7.41
C LEU A 37 -18.67 1.88 6.79
N HIS A 38 -17.97 0.99 7.50
CA HIS A 38 -16.79 0.32 6.96
C HIS A 38 -17.11 -0.40 5.65
N LYS A 39 -18.16 -1.22 5.63
CA LYS A 39 -18.55 -1.94 4.42
C LYS A 39 -18.99 -1.01 3.27
N ALA A 40 -19.66 0.09 3.58
CA ALA A 40 -20.03 1.08 2.58
C ALA A 40 -18.80 1.74 1.96
N LEU A 41 -17.78 2.06 2.78
CA LEU A 41 -16.50 2.58 2.30
C LEU A 41 -15.76 1.54 1.44
N ASP A 42 -15.69 0.28 1.87
CA ASP A 42 -15.04 -0.78 1.10
C ASP A 42 -15.64 -0.92 -0.31
N ILE A 43 -16.98 -0.90 -0.41
CA ILE A 43 -17.70 -0.97 -1.69
C ILE A 43 -17.43 0.27 -2.55
N TYR A 44 -17.25 1.44 -1.94
CA TYR A 44 -16.88 2.65 -2.68
C TYR A 44 -15.44 2.56 -3.21
N MET A 45 -14.49 2.16 -2.36
CA MET A 45 -13.07 2.06 -2.72
C MET A 45 -12.83 1.00 -3.78
N SER A 46 -13.58 -0.12 -3.78
CA SER A 46 -13.45 -1.18 -4.78
C SER A 46 -13.91 -0.77 -6.19
N ARG A 47 -14.53 0.40 -6.35
CA ARG A 47 -15.00 0.92 -7.64
C ARG A 47 -14.04 1.94 -8.26
N ARG A 48 -12.95 2.28 -7.56
CA ARG A 48 -11.88 3.16 -8.05
C ARG A 48 -10.79 2.35 -8.71
#